data_AF-A0A6J4XQR2-F1
#
_entry.id   AF-A0A6J4XQR2-F1
#
_cell.length_a   1.000
_cell.length_b   1.000
_cell.length_c   1.000
_cell.angle_alpha   90.00
_cell.angle_beta   90.00
_cell.angle_gamma   90.00
#
_symmetry.space_group_name_H-M   'P 1'
#
loop_
_entity.id
_entity.type
_entity.pdbx_description
1 polymer ?
#
loop_
_entity_poly.entity_id
_entity_poly.type
_entity_poly.pdbx_seq_one_letter_code
_entity_poly.pdbx_strand_id
1 'polypeptide(L)'
;MADELHEKPYDFLFGNHIDTHLETKLKLKKGEPGSLKGFLYIIETEDTTDEGLTIYRHPRGAMEGEECGVDVDCEVGWKIKAKPGYATFLSHSGVNGNDHPIWILNRDQIPQPGSNTHFHWIRLTSTDPRAGGVPDECDVDTAGQLEVNADESEFDIVCPGWFLELKAVDKFAFRHGNEVVFVRKGIDNATHLNLVTNYRACA
;
A
#
# COMPACT_ATOMS: atom_id res chain seq x y z
N MET A 1 -0.91 10.40 -15.44
CA MET A 1 0.18 10.38 -14.45
C MET A 1 -0.48 10.72 -13.13
N ALA A 2 -0.22 9.99 -12.04
CA ALA A 2 -0.92 10.11 -10.76
C ALA A 2 -0.82 11.50 -10.05
N ASP A 3 -0.28 12.50 -10.73
CA ASP A 3 -0.06 13.84 -10.19
C ASP A 3 -1.36 14.64 -10.02
N GLU A 4 -2.45 14.33 -10.74
CA GLU A 4 -3.71 15.10 -10.64
C GLU A 4 -4.57 14.67 -9.45
N LEU A 5 -4.51 13.40 -9.02
CA LEU A 5 -5.08 12.96 -7.74
C LEU A 5 -4.40 13.64 -6.53
N HIS A 6 -3.08 13.81 -6.61
CA HIS A 6 -2.25 14.26 -5.51
C HIS A 6 -2.13 15.79 -5.45
N GLU A 7 -3.16 16.45 -4.93
CA GLU A 7 -3.12 17.89 -4.65
C GLU A 7 -2.66 18.22 -3.23
N LYS A 8 -2.17 19.45 -3.03
CA LYS A 8 -1.86 19.93 -1.67
C LYS A 8 -3.13 19.93 -0.81
N PRO A 9 -3.09 19.37 0.40
CA PRO A 9 -1.89 19.06 1.18
C PRO A 9 -1.46 17.57 1.17
N TYR A 10 -1.96 16.74 0.26
CA TYR A 10 -1.69 15.31 0.14
C TYR A 10 -0.81 14.97 -1.09
N ASP A 11 0.27 15.73 -1.25
CA ASP A 11 1.23 15.66 -2.35
C ASP A 11 2.37 14.65 -2.14
N PHE A 12 2.22 13.69 -1.23
CA PHE A 12 3.20 12.61 -1.08
C PHE A 12 2.94 11.50 -2.10
N LEU A 13 3.97 11.17 -2.89
CA LEU A 13 3.96 10.10 -3.89
C LEU A 13 4.93 9.00 -3.46
N PHE A 14 4.50 7.74 -3.54
CA PHE A 14 5.37 6.59 -3.42
C PHE A 14 6.21 6.37 -4.69
N GLY A 15 5.75 6.92 -5.82
CA GLY A 15 6.37 6.83 -7.14
C GLY A 15 5.93 5.62 -7.96
N ASN A 16 4.95 4.85 -7.49
CA ASN A 16 4.51 3.58 -8.08
C ASN A 16 2.98 3.50 -8.17
N HIS A 17 2.47 2.35 -8.66
CA HIS A 17 1.04 2.17 -8.97
C HIS A 17 0.07 2.52 -7.83
N ILE A 18 0.49 2.49 -6.55
CA ILE A 18 -0.40 2.80 -5.43
C ILE A 18 -0.94 4.24 -5.48
N ASP A 19 -0.13 5.17 -6.03
CA ASP A 19 -0.47 6.59 -6.10
C ASP A 19 -1.71 6.85 -6.98
N THR A 20 -2.17 5.85 -7.73
CA THR A 20 -3.40 5.95 -8.53
C THR A 20 -4.68 5.88 -7.70
N HIS A 21 -4.63 5.40 -6.46
CA HIS A 21 -5.81 5.14 -5.64
C HIS A 21 -5.65 5.58 -4.18
N LEU A 22 -4.65 6.41 -3.89
CA LEU A 22 -4.47 6.99 -2.57
C LEU A 22 -4.10 8.46 -2.65
N GLU A 23 -4.22 9.16 -1.53
CA GLU A 23 -3.56 10.43 -1.33
C GLU A 23 -2.94 10.43 0.06
N THR A 24 -1.70 10.90 0.20
CA THR A 24 -1.05 10.95 1.51
C THR A 24 -0.28 12.25 1.72
N LYS A 25 -0.18 12.65 2.98
CA LYS A 25 0.54 13.84 3.42
C LYS A 25 1.72 13.42 4.27
N LEU A 26 2.91 13.80 3.83
CA LEU A 26 4.13 13.65 4.61
C LEU A 26 4.24 14.69 5.71
N LYS A 27 4.56 14.22 6.91
CA LYS A 27 5.01 15.05 8.02
C LYS A 27 6.45 14.72 8.35
N LEU A 28 7.32 15.71 8.16
CA LEU A 28 8.72 15.64 8.54
C LEU A 28 8.91 15.86 10.04
N LYS A 29 9.98 15.27 10.59
CA LYS A 29 10.47 15.46 11.95
C LYS A 29 11.96 15.76 11.88
N LYS A 30 12.33 17.02 12.08
CA LYS A 30 13.73 17.51 11.95
C LYS A 30 14.36 17.22 10.58
N GLY A 31 13.58 17.43 9.50
CA GLY A 31 14.03 17.16 8.13
C GLY A 31 13.83 15.71 7.68
N GLU A 32 13.68 14.77 8.60
CA GLU A 32 13.51 13.35 8.28
C GLU A 32 12.03 12.95 8.14
N PRO A 33 11.71 11.89 7.38
CA PRO A 33 10.37 11.32 7.34
C PRO A 33 9.89 10.94 8.75
N GLY A 34 8.71 11.43 9.16
CA GLY A 34 8.18 11.21 10.51
C GLY A 34 6.88 10.41 10.56
N SER A 35 5.94 10.73 9.67
CA SER A 35 4.66 10.01 9.53
C SER A 35 3.97 10.40 8.22
N LEU A 36 3.20 9.47 7.64
CA LEU A 36 2.16 9.81 6.67
C LEU A 36 0.78 9.78 7.32
N LYS A 37 -0.15 10.51 6.73
CA LYS A 37 -1.59 10.34 6.91
C LYS A 37 -2.28 10.52 5.57
N GLY A 38 -3.40 9.85 5.34
CA GLY A 38 -4.03 9.91 4.03
C GLY A 38 -5.29 9.09 3.93
N PHE A 39 -5.68 8.82 2.70
CA PHE A 39 -6.87 8.06 2.35
C PHE A 39 -6.57 7.06 1.23
N LEU A 40 -7.28 5.93 1.27
CA LEU A 40 -7.29 4.94 0.20
C LEU A 40 -8.71 4.94 -0.39
N TYR A 41 -8.80 5.09 -1.70
CA TYR A 41 -10.05 5.36 -2.42
C TYR A 41 -10.67 4.09 -3.00
N ILE A 42 -12.00 4.05 -3.03
CA ILE A 42 -12.78 2.96 -3.61
C ILE A 42 -13.83 3.50 -4.57
N ILE A 43 -14.19 2.66 -5.53
CA ILE A 43 -15.31 2.90 -6.44
C ILE A 43 -16.28 1.72 -6.35
N GLU A 44 -17.57 2.03 -6.44
CA GLU A 44 -18.64 1.04 -6.48
C GLU A 44 -18.54 0.22 -7.78
N THR A 45 -18.80 -1.08 -7.68
CA THR A 45 -18.96 -1.96 -8.85
C THR A 45 -20.45 -2.18 -9.12
N GLU A 46 -20.80 -2.71 -10.29
CA GLU A 46 -22.17 -3.09 -10.62
C GLU A 46 -22.66 -4.34 -9.86
N ASP A 47 -21.75 -5.00 -9.11
CA ASP A 47 -22.00 -6.27 -8.46
C ASP A 47 -22.38 -6.11 -6.98
N THR A 48 -23.17 -7.07 -6.50
CA THR A 48 -23.52 -7.21 -5.07
C THR A 48 -23.22 -8.63 -4.59
N THR A 49 -22.97 -8.79 -3.30
CA THR A 49 -22.88 -10.13 -2.70
C THR A 49 -24.27 -10.77 -2.57
N ASP A 50 -24.31 -12.08 -2.33
CA ASP A 50 -25.57 -12.81 -2.08
C ASP A 50 -26.35 -12.25 -0.88
N GLU A 51 -25.65 -11.62 0.08
CA GLU A 51 -26.24 -10.92 1.23
C GLU A 51 -26.66 -9.47 0.95
N GLY A 52 -26.57 -9.02 -0.31
CA GLY A 52 -26.98 -7.69 -0.77
C GLY A 52 -26.02 -6.57 -0.40
N LEU A 53 -24.73 -6.87 -0.14
CA LEU A 53 -23.72 -5.84 0.06
C LEU A 53 -23.17 -5.36 -1.29
N THR A 54 -23.12 -4.04 -1.49
CA THR A 54 -22.38 -3.44 -2.59
C THR A 54 -20.92 -3.85 -2.56
N ILE A 55 -20.41 -4.29 -3.72
CA ILE A 55 -19.00 -4.63 -3.91
C ILE A 55 -18.27 -3.40 -4.42
N TYR A 56 -17.14 -3.09 -3.79
CA TYR A 56 -16.25 -1.98 -4.17
C TYR A 56 -14.90 -2.50 -4.62
N ARG A 57 -14.12 -1.69 -5.34
CA ARG A 57 -12.71 -1.96 -5.69
C ARG A 57 -11.89 -0.68 -5.68
N HIS A 58 -10.57 -0.79 -5.76
CA HIS A 58 -9.74 0.38 -6.05
C HIS A 58 -9.96 0.87 -7.49
N PRO A 59 -9.89 2.19 -7.72
CA PRO A 59 -9.76 2.74 -9.05
C PRO A 59 -8.45 2.28 -9.68
N ARG A 60 -8.44 2.10 -11.00
CA ARG A 60 -7.27 1.63 -11.77
C ARG A 60 -6.32 2.75 -12.20
N GLY A 61 -6.70 4.01 -11.95
CA GLY A 61 -5.92 5.19 -12.28
C GLY A 61 -6.14 5.72 -13.69
N ALA A 62 -5.52 6.87 -13.97
CA ALA A 62 -5.73 7.66 -15.18
C ALA A 62 -5.44 6.90 -16.49
N MET A 63 -4.50 5.95 -16.49
CA MET A 63 -4.19 5.15 -17.70
C MET A 63 -5.35 4.26 -18.15
N GLU A 64 -6.22 3.89 -17.22
CA GLU A 64 -7.42 3.08 -17.45
C GLU A 64 -8.69 3.94 -17.46
N GLY A 65 -8.55 5.27 -17.44
CA GLY A 65 -9.67 6.22 -17.38
C GLY A 65 -10.43 6.18 -16.06
N GLU A 66 -9.72 5.92 -14.95
CA GLU A 66 -10.31 5.86 -13.60
C GLU A 66 -9.53 6.74 -12.62
N GLU A 67 -9.33 8.00 -12.98
CA GLU A 67 -8.80 8.99 -12.05
C GLU A 67 -9.89 9.55 -11.14
N CYS A 68 -9.69 9.44 -9.82
CA CYS A 68 -10.66 9.89 -8.82
C CYS A 68 -10.90 11.40 -8.90
N GLY A 69 -12.17 11.79 -8.97
CA GLY A 69 -12.58 13.20 -9.05
C GLY A 69 -12.39 13.83 -10.43
N VAL A 70 -11.87 13.08 -11.40
CA VAL A 70 -11.71 13.50 -12.80
C VAL A 70 -12.60 12.63 -13.69
N ASP A 71 -12.33 11.33 -13.76
CA ASP A 71 -13.06 10.37 -14.60
C ASP A 71 -14.16 9.64 -13.84
N VAL A 72 -13.92 9.37 -12.55
CA VAL A 72 -14.80 8.56 -11.69
C VAL A 72 -15.03 9.20 -10.32
N ASP A 73 -16.24 9.03 -9.80
CA ASP A 73 -16.56 9.40 -8.42
C ASP A 73 -16.00 8.34 -7.46
N CYS A 74 -15.02 8.74 -6.66
CA CYS A 74 -14.41 7.89 -5.64
C CYS A 74 -14.91 8.23 -4.24
N GLU A 75 -14.98 7.19 -3.40
CA GLU A 75 -15.26 7.30 -1.98
C GLU A 75 -14.04 6.92 -1.15
N VAL A 76 -13.92 7.47 0.06
CA VAL A 76 -12.86 7.05 0.98
C VAL A 76 -13.21 5.69 1.56
N GLY A 77 -12.46 4.64 1.20
CA GLY A 77 -12.60 3.32 1.81
C GLY A 77 -11.83 3.21 3.12
N TRP A 78 -10.60 3.75 3.16
CA TRP A 78 -9.72 3.66 4.32
C TRP A 78 -9.08 4.98 4.70
N LYS A 79 -8.80 5.14 6.00
CA LYS A 79 -7.89 6.16 6.55
C LYS A 79 -6.52 5.53 6.77
N ILE A 80 -5.48 6.26 6.38
CA ILE A 80 -4.10 5.84 6.50
C ILE A 80 -3.43 6.61 7.64
N LYS A 81 -2.68 5.87 8.47
CA LYS A 81 -1.56 6.42 9.25
C LYS A 81 -0.34 5.57 8.94
N ALA A 82 0.79 6.20 8.66
CA ALA A 82 2.00 5.45 8.35
C ALA A 82 3.23 5.92 9.11
N LYS A 83 4.17 5.00 9.26
CA LYS A 83 5.51 5.22 9.83
C LYS A 83 6.57 4.72 8.87
N PRO A 84 7.68 5.47 8.71
CA PRO A 84 8.73 5.05 7.80
C PRO A 84 9.41 3.80 8.36
N GLY A 85 9.89 2.95 7.47
CA GLY A 85 10.65 1.76 7.83
C GLY A 85 11.24 1.08 6.63
N TYR A 86 11.63 -0.18 6.86
CA TYR A 86 12.23 -1.08 5.88
C TYR A 86 11.63 -2.46 6.06
N ALA A 87 11.46 -3.18 4.96
CA ALA A 87 11.03 -4.57 4.98
C ALA A 87 11.71 -5.35 3.86
N THR A 88 11.85 -6.65 4.06
CA THR A 88 12.45 -7.54 3.06
C THR A 88 11.35 -8.11 2.18
N PHE A 89 11.51 -8.03 0.86
CA PHE A 89 10.55 -8.62 -0.07
C PHE A 89 10.62 -10.16 0.04
N LEU A 90 9.46 -10.82 0.10
CA LEU A 90 9.38 -12.29 0.19
C LEU A 90 8.84 -12.92 -1.09
N SER A 91 7.72 -12.42 -1.61
CA SER A 91 7.13 -12.85 -2.88
C SER A 91 5.98 -11.92 -3.28
N HIS A 92 5.67 -11.84 -4.58
CA HIS A 92 4.45 -11.19 -5.07
C HIS A 92 3.28 -12.16 -5.21
N SER A 93 3.51 -13.47 -5.11
CA SER A 93 2.52 -14.52 -5.35
C SER A 93 1.52 -14.71 -4.19
N GLY A 94 1.17 -13.61 -3.51
CA GLY A 94 0.03 -13.58 -2.62
C GLY A 94 -1.28 -13.94 -3.32
N VAL A 95 -2.38 -13.92 -2.56
CA VAL A 95 -3.69 -14.41 -3.00
C VAL A 95 -4.21 -13.78 -4.31
N ASN A 96 -3.71 -12.59 -4.68
CA ASN A 96 -4.29 -11.75 -5.74
C ASN A 96 -3.31 -11.25 -6.83
N GLY A 97 -2.12 -11.86 -6.99
CA GLY A 97 -1.20 -11.51 -8.09
C GLY A 97 -0.34 -10.26 -7.84
N ASN A 98 -0.08 -9.46 -8.88
CA ASN A 98 0.94 -8.39 -8.92
C ASN A 98 0.72 -7.17 -8.01
N ASP A 99 -0.35 -7.14 -7.23
CA ASP A 99 -0.77 -5.95 -6.47
C ASP A 99 -0.41 -6.03 -4.98
N HIS A 100 -0.15 -7.23 -4.43
CA HIS A 100 0.00 -7.42 -2.98
C HIS A 100 1.26 -8.24 -2.63
N PRO A 101 2.44 -7.57 -2.64
CA PRO A 101 3.68 -8.21 -2.24
C PRO A 101 3.66 -8.56 -0.76
N ILE A 102 4.19 -9.74 -0.43
CA ILE A 102 4.40 -10.18 0.94
C ILE A 102 5.78 -9.70 1.39
N TRP A 103 5.82 -9.09 2.57
CA TRP A 103 7.03 -8.54 3.18
C TRP A 103 7.35 -9.23 4.48
N ILE A 104 8.62 -9.61 4.65
CA ILE A 104 9.14 -10.19 5.89
C ILE A 104 9.89 -9.14 6.71
N LEU A 105 9.68 -9.20 8.02
CA LEU A 105 10.34 -8.35 8.99
C LEU A 105 10.47 -9.03 10.36
N ASN A 106 11.35 -8.50 11.20
CA ASN A 106 11.46 -8.90 12.60
C ASN A 106 10.46 -8.11 13.47
N ARG A 107 10.04 -8.72 14.58
CA ARG A 107 9.03 -8.13 15.49
C ARG A 107 9.43 -6.75 16.04
N ASP A 108 10.71 -6.54 16.30
CA ASP A 108 11.27 -5.29 16.81
C ASP A 108 11.31 -4.16 15.76
N GLN A 109 11.16 -4.50 14.47
CA GLN A 109 11.08 -3.53 13.38
C GLN A 109 9.66 -2.97 13.17
N ILE A 110 8.61 -3.60 13.73
CA ILE A 110 7.23 -3.10 13.64
C ILE A 110 7.10 -1.82 14.48
N PRO A 111 6.77 -0.67 13.89
CA PRO A 111 6.62 0.58 14.64
C PRO A 111 5.56 0.46 15.75
N GLN A 112 5.97 0.79 16.97
CA GLN A 112 5.08 0.86 18.14
C GLN A 112 4.93 2.30 18.64
N PRO A 113 3.73 2.68 19.14
CA PRO A 113 2.48 1.93 19.12
C PRO A 113 1.81 1.94 17.72
N GLY A 114 1.02 0.92 17.41
CA GLY A 114 0.19 0.92 16.21
C GLY A 114 -0.34 -0.46 15.82
N SER A 115 -1.19 -0.49 14.80
CA SER A 115 -1.71 -1.71 14.16
C SER A 115 -1.40 -1.69 12.67
N ASN A 116 -0.12 -1.60 12.33
CA ASN A 116 0.34 -1.62 10.95
C ASN A 116 0.15 -3.03 10.37
N THR A 117 -0.69 -3.13 9.35
CA THR A 117 -1.02 -4.40 8.68
C THR A 117 -0.46 -4.47 7.27
N HIS A 118 -0.02 -3.33 6.74
CA HIS A 118 0.47 -3.23 5.38
C HIS A 118 1.84 -2.54 5.35
N PHE A 119 2.73 -2.97 4.45
CA PHE A 119 3.93 -2.22 4.08
C PHE A 119 3.91 -1.93 2.60
N HIS A 120 4.23 -0.68 2.26
CA HIS A 120 4.38 -0.25 0.88
C HIS A 120 5.75 0.40 0.67
N TRP A 121 6.42 0.02 -0.41
CA TRP A 121 7.76 0.50 -0.75
C TRP A 121 7.70 1.84 -1.50
N ILE A 122 8.82 2.55 -1.51
CA ILE A 122 9.01 3.77 -2.31
C ILE A 122 9.97 3.53 -3.47
N ARG A 123 9.89 4.38 -4.50
CA ARG A 123 10.77 4.40 -5.67
C ARG A 123 11.70 5.60 -5.71
N LEU A 124 12.62 5.62 -6.68
CA LEU A 124 13.49 6.78 -6.94
C LEU A 124 12.69 8.04 -7.30
N THR A 125 11.49 7.87 -7.85
CA THR A 125 10.55 8.94 -8.21
C THR A 125 9.65 9.39 -7.06
N SER A 126 9.77 8.78 -5.87
CA SER A 126 9.00 9.16 -4.69
C SER A 126 9.33 10.58 -4.21
N THR A 127 8.36 11.24 -3.55
CA THR A 127 8.63 12.50 -2.82
C THR A 127 9.15 12.26 -1.40
N ASP A 128 9.48 11.01 -1.04
CA ASP A 128 10.18 10.67 0.20
C ASP A 128 11.64 11.17 0.19
N PRO A 129 12.11 11.85 1.24
CA PRO A 129 13.53 12.19 1.41
C PRO A 129 14.52 11.03 1.25
N ARG A 130 14.07 9.78 1.45
CA ARG A 130 14.87 8.56 1.29
C ARG A 130 14.93 8.05 -0.15
N ALA A 131 14.19 8.66 -1.09
CA ALA A 131 14.10 8.20 -2.47
C ALA A 131 15.48 7.99 -3.12
N GLY A 132 16.42 8.90 -2.92
CA GLY A 132 17.78 8.77 -3.49
C GLY A 132 18.63 7.60 -2.97
N GLY A 133 18.14 6.83 -1.99
CA GLY A 133 18.79 5.63 -1.46
C GLY A 133 17.99 4.34 -1.67
N VAL A 134 16.99 4.36 -2.56
CA VAL A 134 16.23 3.16 -2.95
C VAL A 134 17.15 2.23 -3.77
N PRO A 135 17.30 0.94 -3.40
CA PRO A 135 18.02 -0.03 -4.23
C PRO A 135 17.37 -0.22 -5.59
N ASP A 136 18.15 -0.53 -6.63
CA ASP A 136 17.66 -0.71 -8.00
C ASP A 136 16.59 -1.82 -8.07
N GLU A 137 16.72 -2.86 -7.24
CA GLU A 137 15.77 -3.97 -7.15
C GLU A 137 14.39 -3.52 -6.65
N CYS A 138 14.36 -2.48 -5.81
CA CYS A 138 13.15 -1.89 -5.24
C CYS A 138 12.57 -0.76 -6.11
N ASP A 139 13.30 -0.23 -7.10
CA ASP A 139 12.84 0.85 -7.97
C ASP A 139 11.92 0.36 -9.11
N VAL A 140 10.88 -0.37 -8.72
CA VAL A 140 9.93 -0.99 -9.64
C VAL A 140 8.51 -0.54 -9.37
N ASP A 141 7.71 -0.51 -10.44
CA ASP A 141 6.36 0.03 -10.43
C ASP A 141 5.33 -0.91 -9.80
N THR A 142 5.52 -2.22 -9.95
CA THR A 142 4.56 -3.25 -9.52
C THR A 142 5.24 -4.34 -8.70
N ALA A 143 4.46 -5.08 -7.90
CA ALA A 143 5.02 -6.17 -7.10
C ALA A 143 5.57 -7.31 -7.97
N GLY A 144 4.95 -7.55 -9.13
CA GLY A 144 5.42 -8.54 -10.10
C GLY A 144 6.88 -8.36 -10.52
N GLN A 145 7.31 -7.09 -10.62
CA GLN A 145 8.68 -6.75 -10.99
C GLN A 145 9.69 -6.95 -9.85
N LEU A 146 9.25 -6.93 -8.58
CA LEU A 146 10.12 -7.22 -7.43
C LEU A 146 10.66 -8.66 -7.49
N GLU A 147 9.84 -9.63 -7.91
CA GLU A 147 10.25 -11.04 -7.98
C GLU A 147 11.15 -11.35 -9.18
N VAL A 148 11.00 -10.61 -10.29
CA VAL A 148 11.94 -10.71 -11.43
C VAL A 148 13.34 -10.22 -11.04
N ASN A 149 13.40 -9.21 -10.17
CA ASN A 149 14.66 -8.63 -9.70
C ASN A 149 15.22 -9.38 -8.48
N ALA A 150 14.40 -10.13 -7.76
CA ALA A 150 14.85 -11.04 -6.73
C ALA A 150 15.47 -12.29 -7.37
N ASP A 151 16.79 -12.32 -7.47
CA ASP A 151 17.50 -13.56 -7.76
C ASP A 151 17.06 -14.61 -6.71
N GLU A 152 16.62 -15.80 -7.15
CA GLU A 152 16.10 -16.87 -6.28
C GLU A 152 17.05 -17.27 -5.14
N SER A 153 18.31 -16.83 -5.22
CA SER A 153 19.37 -17.05 -4.24
C SER A 153 19.52 -15.98 -3.15
N GLU A 154 18.83 -14.82 -3.24
CA GLU A 154 19.01 -13.69 -2.32
C GLU A 154 17.70 -13.22 -1.65
N PHE A 155 17.32 -13.86 -0.54
CA PHE A 155 16.25 -13.41 0.37
C PHE A 155 16.60 -12.12 1.16
N ASP A 156 17.45 -11.24 0.63
CA ASP A 156 18.05 -10.11 1.36
C ASP A 156 17.72 -8.73 0.75
N ILE A 157 16.79 -8.65 -0.22
CA ILE A 157 16.33 -7.35 -0.77
C ILE A 157 15.52 -6.60 0.29
N VAL A 158 16.15 -5.59 0.89
CA VAL A 158 15.53 -4.71 1.89
C VAL A 158 15.10 -3.39 1.22
N CYS A 159 13.79 -3.19 1.07
CA CYS A 159 13.27 -1.96 0.49
C CYS A 159 12.91 -0.92 1.56
N PRO A 160 13.27 0.36 1.36
CA PRO A 160 12.70 1.43 2.17
C PRO A 160 11.22 1.62 1.82
N GLY A 161 10.43 2.01 2.82
CA GLY A 161 9.01 2.25 2.62
C GLY A 161 8.32 2.73 3.87
N TRP A 162 7.04 2.37 3.96
CA TRP A 162 6.14 2.81 5.01
C TRP A 162 5.31 1.66 5.53
N PHE A 163 5.22 1.54 6.84
CA PHE A 163 4.26 0.69 7.54
C PHE A 163 2.95 1.45 7.68
N LEU A 164 1.88 0.95 7.08
CA LEU A 164 0.56 1.54 7.02
C LEU A 164 -0.37 0.84 8.02
N GLU A 165 -0.96 1.63 8.91
CA GLU A 165 -2.17 1.32 9.65
C GLU A 165 -3.36 1.79 8.80
N LEU A 166 -4.09 0.82 8.28
CA LEU A 166 -5.29 1.04 7.47
C LEU A 166 -6.55 0.87 8.31
N LYS A 167 -7.44 1.86 8.25
CA LYS A 167 -8.72 1.85 8.95
C LYS A 167 -9.87 2.02 8.01
N ALA A 168 -10.63 0.96 7.78
CA ALA A 168 -11.86 1.00 7.00
C ALA A 168 -12.86 1.97 7.66
N VAL A 169 -13.44 2.86 6.88
CA VAL A 169 -14.36 3.89 7.39
C VAL A 169 -15.75 3.34 7.70
N ASP A 170 -16.15 2.28 6.99
CA ASP A 170 -17.43 1.60 7.12
C ASP A 170 -17.35 0.09 6.79
N LYS A 171 -18.50 -0.57 6.77
CA LYS A 171 -18.72 -1.95 6.34
C LYS A 171 -19.05 -1.99 4.86
N PHE A 172 -18.34 -2.80 4.08
CA PHE A 172 -18.60 -3.02 2.65
C PHE A 172 -18.01 -4.37 2.20
N ALA A 173 -18.37 -4.83 1.01
CA ALA A 173 -17.67 -5.93 0.35
C ALA A 173 -16.62 -5.33 -0.58
N PHE A 174 -15.42 -5.89 -0.58
CA PHE A 174 -14.29 -5.38 -1.37
C PHE A 174 -13.77 -6.45 -2.30
N ARG A 175 -13.77 -6.16 -3.60
CA ARG A 175 -13.14 -6.98 -4.63
C ARG A 175 -11.64 -6.72 -4.59
N HIS A 176 -10.92 -7.74 -4.21
CA HIS A 176 -9.47 -7.73 -4.15
C HIS A 176 -8.97 -8.89 -5.02
N GLY A 177 -8.38 -8.57 -6.18
CA GLY A 177 -8.07 -9.56 -7.21
C GLY A 177 -9.31 -10.34 -7.63
N ASN A 178 -9.27 -11.67 -7.47
CA ASN A 178 -10.38 -12.56 -7.79
C ASN A 178 -11.28 -12.88 -6.59
N GLU A 179 -11.00 -12.28 -5.43
CA GLU A 179 -11.75 -12.53 -4.20
C GLU A 179 -12.66 -11.35 -3.85
N VAL A 180 -13.77 -11.66 -3.18
CA VAL A 180 -14.63 -10.66 -2.54
C VAL A 180 -14.51 -10.85 -1.03
N VAL A 181 -13.95 -9.84 -0.37
CA VAL A 181 -13.66 -9.87 1.06
C VAL A 181 -14.62 -8.96 1.79
N PHE A 182 -15.19 -9.47 2.88
CA PHE A 182 -16.06 -8.68 3.73
C PHE A 182 -15.25 -7.76 4.65
N VAL A 183 -15.33 -6.45 4.43
CA VAL A 183 -14.63 -5.43 5.21
C VAL A 183 -15.51 -4.94 6.36
N ARG A 184 -14.91 -4.85 7.55
CA ARG A 184 -15.55 -4.26 8.74
C ARG A 184 -14.91 -2.93 9.06
N LYS A 185 -15.73 -1.99 9.51
CA LYS A 185 -15.24 -0.73 10.09
C LYS A 185 -14.21 -0.98 11.18
N GLY A 186 -13.06 -0.32 11.11
CA GLY A 186 -11.97 -0.49 12.06
C GLY A 186 -10.65 -0.84 11.39
N ILE A 187 -9.75 -1.48 12.13
CA ILE A 187 -8.47 -1.95 11.58
C ILE A 187 -8.72 -2.95 10.47
N ASP A 188 -8.10 -2.71 9.33
CA ASP A 188 -8.12 -3.64 8.22
C ASP A 188 -6.93 -4.59 8.29
N ASN A 189 -7.23 -5.84 8.62
CA ASN A 189 -6.32 -6.96 8.61
C ASN A 189 -6.80 -8.07 7.67
N ALA A 190 -7.77 -7.76 6.79
CA ALA A 190 -8.44 -8.74 5.94
C ALA A 190 -8.08 -8.55 4.47
N THR A 191 -8.04 -7.31 3.97
CA THR A 191 -7.80 -7.07 2.54
C THR A 191 -6.37 -6.69 2.24
N HIS A 192 -5.73 -5.88 3.09
CA HIS A 192 -4.40 -5.32 2.82
C HIS A 192 -3.28 -5.92 3.68
N LEU A 193 -3.54 -7.02 4.41
CA LEU A 193 -2.51 -7.66 5.22
C LEU A 193 -1.43 -8.25 4.31
N ASN A 194 -0.21 -7.72 4.40
CA ASN A 194 0.92 -8.20 3.59
C ASN A 194 2.23 -8.35 4.37
N LEU A 195 2.13 -8.33 5.70
CA LEU A 195 3.27 -8.44 6.61
C LEU A 195 3.34 -9.83 7.23
N VAL A 196 4.52 -10.44 7.15
CA VAL A 196 4.85 -11.66 7.89
C VAL A 196 6.05 -11.42 8.79
N THR A 197 5.97 -11.95 10.02
CA THR A 197 7.05 -11.81 10.99
C THR A 197 7.90 -13.07 11.02
N ASN A 198 9.21 -12.92 10.91
CA ASN A 198 10.14 -14.00 11.24
C ASN A 198 10.62 -13.87 12.70
N TYR A 199 10.87 -15.00 13.35
CA TYR A 199 11.71 -15.07 14.53
C TYR A 199 13.09 -15.57 14.08
N ARG A 200 13.99 -14.66 13.65
CA ARG A 200 15.41 -14.98 13.71
C ARG A 200 15.78 -15.08 15.19
N ALA A 201 15.97 -16.28 15.71
CA ALA A 201 16.68 -16.46 16.96
C ALA A 201 18.05 -15.80 16.79
N CYS A 202 18.37 -14.77 17.58
CA CYS A 202 19.72 -14.22 17.60
C CYS A 202 20.68 -15.37 17.93
N ALA A 203 21.61 -15.65 17.02
CA ALA A 203 22.76 -16.50 17.29
C ALA A 203 23.79 -15.73 18.12
#